data_AF-A0A0A7GG60-F1
#
_entry.id   AF-A0A0A7GG60-F1
#
_cell.length_a   1.000
_cell.length_b   1.000
_cell.length_c   1.000
_cell.angle_alpha   90.00
_cell.angle_beta   90.00
_cell.angle_gamma   90.00
#
_symmetry.space_group_name_H-M   'P 1'
#
loop_
_entity.id
_entity.type
_entity.pdbx_description
1 polymer ?
#
loop_
_entity_poly.entity_id
_entity_poly.type
_entity_poly.pdbx_seq_one_letter_code
_entity_poly.pdbx_strand_id
1 'polypeptide(L)'
;MARIFSFSVSEDKTQLIAILEKWSENKELSKNIVAILEGLYLTGNMNFNAKNVSDDFFKIVELEKKLIELKKQIAIINELEAEIREMKKKFEDMKNHTETHNNSRLIEILKNDVFDDINALRKKLNNGTSEYEKHEVVRFIKVRLTNFALENGLNYPEARNLFFKAFPDTEELLKNKI
;
A
#
# COMPACT_ATOMS: atom_id res chain seq x y z
N MET A 1 -23.01 16.67 31.39
CA MET A 1 -23.23 17.00 32.81
C MET A 1 -22.76 15.83 33.66
N ALA A 2 -21.88 16.06 34.63
CA ALA A 2 -21.51 15.03 35.61
C ALA A 2 -22.65 14.88 36.63
N ARG A 3 -23.00 13.64 36.98
CA ARG A 3 -23.94 13.34 38.07
C ARG A 3 -23.14 13.13 39.35
N ILE A 4 -23.59 13.74 40.44
CA ILE A 4 -22.94 13.61 41.75
C ILE A 4 -23.67 12.53 42.54
N PHE A 5 -22.89 11.60 43.10
CA PHE A 5 -23.40 10.53 43.95
C PHE A 5 -22.69 10.63 45.30
N SER A 6 -23.46 10.51 46.38
CA SER A 6 -22.95 10.46 47.76
C SER A 6 -23.18 9.08 48.35
N PHE A 7 -22.19 8.55 49.05
CA PHE A 7 -22.30 7.31 49.81
C PHE A 7 -21.63 7.48 51.17
N SER A 8 -22.15 6.78 52.18
CA SER A 8 -21.60 6.76 53.53
C SER A 8 -20.70 5.55 53.72
N VAL A 9 -19.59 5.74 54.43
CA VAL A 9 -18.70 4.66 54.87
C VAL A 9 -18.85 4.51 56.38
N SER A 10 -19.00 3.28 56.86
CA SER A 10 -19.12 3.04 58.30
C SER A 10 -17.80 3.33 59.01
N GLU A 11 -17.87 3.92 60.21
CA GLU A 11 -16.70 4.35 61.00
C GLU A 11 -15.75 3.20 61.36
N ASP A 12 -16.26 1.97 61.41
CA ASP A 12 -15.46 0.77 61.67
C ASP A 12 -14.50 0.42 60.52
N LYS A 13 -14.66 1.03 59.33
CA LYS A 13 -13.82 0.80 58.14
C LYS A 13 -12.64 1.76 58.08
N THR A 14 -11.91 1.91 59.18
CA THR A 14 -10.78 2.86 59.33
C THR A 14 -9.75 2.79 58.20
N GLN A 15 -9.40 1.60 57.72
CA GLN A 15 -8.47 1.43 56.60
C GLN A 15 -9.03 1.92 55.26
N LEU A 16 -10.31 1.67 54.99
CA LEU A 16 -10.99 2.15 53.80
C LEU A 16 -11.10 3.68 53.83
N ILE A 17 -11.46 4.24 54.98
CA ILE A 17 -11.54 5.70 55.19
C ILE A 17 -10.19 6.35 54.84
N ALA A 18 -9.08 5.84 55.37
CA ALA A 18 -7.75 6.37 55.07
C ALA A 18 -7.39 6.30 53.57
N ILE A 19 -7.80 5.22 52.86
CA ILE A 19 -7.59 5.09 51.41
C ILE A 19 -8.41 6.14 50.65
N LEU A 20 -9.68 6.34 51.03
CA LEU A 20 -10.57 7.31 50.39
C LEU A 20 -10.12 8.74 50.64
N GLU A 21 -9.65 9.05 51.86
CA GLU A 21 -9.07 10.35 52.21
C GLU A 21 -7.83 10.64 51.36
N LYS A 22 -6.90 9.69 51.27
CA LYS A 22 -5.70 9.81 50.42
C LYS A 22 -6.05 10.03 48.95
N TRP A 23 -7.02 9.29 48.41
CA TRP A 23 -7.47 9.48 47.03
C TRP A 23 -8.21 10.80 46.82
N SER A 24 -8.89 11.31 47.84
CA SER A 24 -9.51 12.63 47.84
C SER A 24 -8.45 13.74 47.77
N GLU A 25 -7.43 13.67 48.63
CA GLU A 25 -6.29 14.60 48.66
C GLU A 25 -5.56 14.64 47.32
N ASN A 26 -5.36 13.47 46.69
CA ASN A 26 -4.72 13.35 45.39
C ASN A 26 -5.63 13.72 44.21
N LYS A 27 -6.91 14.06 44.45
CA LYS A 27 -7.92 14.33 43.40
C LYS A 27 -8.18 13.16 42.45
N GLU A 28 -7.97 11.93 42.92
CA GLU A 28 -8.16 10.70 42.15
C GLU A 28 -9.36 9.87 42.60
N LEU A 29 -10.06 10.29 43.66
CA LEU A 29 -11.17 9.54 44.27
C LEU A 29 -12.22 9.10 43.25
N SER A 30 -12.78 10.02 42.49
CA SER A 30 -13.83 9.72 41.51
C SER A 30 -13.35 8.75 40.42
N LYS A 31 -12.11 8.91 39.94
CA LYS A 31 -11.51 8.04 38.93
C LYS A 31 -11.35 6.61 39.45
N ASN A 32 -10.84 6.47 40.68
CA ASN A 32 -10.55 5.17 41.27
C ASN A 32 -11.85 4.43 41.66
N ILE A 33 -12.83 5.14 42.22
CA ILE A 33 -14.15 4.57 42.54
C ILE A 33 -14.85 4.07 41.26
N VAL A 34 -14.86 4.88 40.20
CA VAL A 34 -15.46 4.48 38.92
C VAL A 34 -14.74 3.27 38.33
N ALA A 35 -13.41 3.23 38.35
CA ALA A 35 -12.65 2.10 37.83
C ALA A 35 -12.96 0.78 38.58
N ILE A 36 -13.14 0.85 39.91
CA ILE A 36 -13.54 -0.31 40.72
C ILE A 36 -14.96 -0.76 40.36
N LEU A 37 -15.91 0.17 40.29
CA LEU A 37 -17.31 -0.13 39.95
C LEU A 37 -17.45 -0.68 38.53
N GLU A 38 -16.69 -0.15 37.56
CA GLU A 38 -16.64 -0.69 36.20
C GLU A 38 -16.09 -2.12 36.20
N GLY A 39 -15.02 -2.39 36.96
CA GLY A 39 -14.49 -3.75 37.10
C GLY A 39 -15.50 -4.73 37.69
N LEU A 40 -16.26 -4.29 38.71
CA LEU A 40 -17.33 -5.09 39.33
C LEU A 40 -18.53 -5.30 38.39
N TYR A 41 -18.90 -4.28 37.62
CA TYR A 41 -20.03 -4.35 36.69
C TYR A 41 -19.72 -5.24 35.47
N LEU A 42 -18.52 -5.10 34.89
CA LEU A 42 -18.12 -5.81 33.67
C LEU A 42 -17.89 -7.32 33.89
N THR A 43 -17.62 -7.75 35.13
CA THR A 43 -17.28 -9.15 35.44
C THR A 43 -18.46 -10.00 35.92
N GLY A 44 -19.66 -9.42 36.08
CA GLY A 44 -20.93 -10.16 36.27
C GLY A 44 -21.05 -11.07 37.50
N ASN A 45 -20.04 -11.15 38.38
CA ASN A 45 -19.98 -12.11 39.48
C ASN A 45 -20.06 -11.41 40.85
N MET A 46 -21.28 -11.31 41.38
CA MET A 46 -21.55 -10.90 42.77
C MET A 46 -21.20 -12.00 43.78
N ASN A 47 -19.96 -12.50 43.80
CA ASN A 47 -19.45 -13.32 44.89
C ASN A 47 -18.05 -12.86 45.28
N PHE A 48 -17.99 -11.66 45.86
CA PHE A 48 -16.77 -11.02 46.32
C PHE A 48 -16.42 -11.52 47.73
N ASN A 49 -15.64 -12.62 47.81
CA ASN A 49 -14.93 -12.96 49.04
C ASN A 49 -13.71 -12.03 49.16
N ALA A 50 -13.89 -10.95 49.93
CA ALA A 50 -13.03 -9.77 50.06
C ALA A 50 -11.65 -10.00 50.74
N LYS A 51 -11.07 -11.21 50.67
CA LYS A 51 -9.77 -11.49 51.31
C LYS A 51 -8.57 -11.51 50.38
N ASN A 52 -8.73 -11.71 49.07
CA ASN A 52 -7.60 -11.87 48.15
C ASN A 52 -7.85 -11.20 46.78
N VAL A 53 -8.01 -9.88 46.74
CA VAL A 53 -7.74 -9.16 45.49
C VAL A 53 -6.23 -9.02 45.39
N SER A 54 -5.54 -10.03 44.85
CA SER A 54 -4.09 -10.01 44.70
C SER A 54 -3.69 -9.04 43.59
N ASP A 55 -2.44 -8.57 43.61
CA ASP A 55 -1.85 -7.77 42.53
C ASP A 55 -2.00 -8.44 41.15
N ASP A 56 -2.15 -9.77 41.11
CA ASP A 56 -2.42 -10.51 39.88
C ASP A 56 -3.77 -10.14 39.26
N PHE A 57 -4.79 -9.86 40.07
CA PHE A 57 -6.10 -9.41 39.56
C PHE A 57 -6.00 -8.05 38.87
N PHE A 58 -5.30 -7.10 39.48
CA PHE A 58 -5.05 -5.79 38.85
C PHE A 58 -4.24 -5.93 37.56
N LYS A 59 -3.28 -6.84 37.56
CA LYS A 59 -2.45 -7.13 36.38
C LYS A 59 -3.25 -7.78 35.25
N ILE A 60 -4.19 -8.68 35.56
CA ILE A 60 -5.12 -9.26 34.57
C ILE A 60 -5.97 -8.17 33.93
N VAL A 61 -6.58 -7.29 34.71
CA VAL A 61 -7.41 -6.19 34.20
C VAL A 61 -6.59 -5.23 33.32
N GLU A 62 -5.35 -4.92 33.71
CA GLU A 62 -4.46 -4.09 32.91
C GLU A 62 -4.09 -4.75 31.58
N LEU A 63 -3.81 -6.05 31.59
CA LEU A 63 -3.52 -6.84 30.38
C LEU A 63 -4.73 -6.93 29.45
N GLU A 64 -5.94 -7.12 30.00
CA GLU A 64 -7.18 -7.14 29.21
C GLU A 64 -7.44 -5.79 28.53
N LYS A 65 -7.22 -4.67 29.24
CA LYS A 65 -7.31 -3.32 28.65
C LYS A 65 -6.32 -3.12 27.51
N LYS A 66 -5.05 -3.52 27.71
CA LYS A 66 -4.02 -3.46 26.65
C LYS A 66 -4.40 -4.30 25.43
N LEU A 67 -4.98 -5.49 25.66
CA LEU A 67 -5.41 -6.39 24.61
C LEU A 67 -6.57 -5.82 23.78
N ILE A 68 -7.54 -5.16 24.43
CA ILE A 68 -8.63 -4.46 23.72
C ILE A 68 -8.08 -3.33 22.85
N GLU A 69 -7.13 -2.55 23.37
CA GLU A 69 -6.54 -1.44 22.62
C GLU A 69 -5.75 -1.93 21.40
N LEU A 70 -4.96 -2.99 21.56
CA LEU A 70 -4.26 -3.63 20.44
C LEU A 70 -5.22 -4.14 19.36
N LYS A 71 -6.36 -4.74 19.75
CA LYS A 71 -7.38 -5.18 18.80
C LYS A 71 -7.95 -4.02 17.97
N LYS A 72 -8.17 -2.85 18.58
CA LYS A 72 -8.60 -1.65 17.85
C LYS A 72 -7.54 -1.16 16.87
N GLN A 73 -6.28 -1.14 17.29
CA GLN A 73 -5.17 -0.74 16.43
C GLN A 73 -5.03 -1.67 15.21
N ILE A 74 -5.20 -2.98 15.40
CA ILE A 74 -5.21 -3.96 14.30
C ILE A 74 -6.35 -3.67 13.30
N ALA A 75 -7.54 -3.30 13.79
CA ALA A 75 -8.64 -2.94 12.90
C ALA A 75 -8.30 -1.71 12.03
N ILE A 76 -7.70 -0.68 12.62
CA ILE A 76 -7.23 0.52 11.89
C ILE A 76 -6.17 0.15 10.86
N ILE A 77 -5.21 -0.72 11.22
CA ILE A 77 -4.19 -1.20 10.28
C ILE A 77 -4.83 -1.90 9.09
N ASN A 78 -5.83 -2.77 9.31
CA ASN A 78 -6.52 -3.46 8.23
C ASN A 78 -7.27 -2.51 7.28
N GLU A 79 -7.88 -1.45 7.83
CA GLU A 79 -8.53 -0.40 7.01
C GLU A 79 -7.52 0.35 6.14
N LEU A 80 -6.40 0.77 6.74
CA LEU A 80 -5.32 1.45 6.00
C LEU A 80 -4.70 0.55 4.92
N GLU A 81 -4.49 -0.73 5.22
CA GLU A 81 -3.99 -1.71 4.24
C GLU A 81 -4.95 -1.87 3.06
N ALA A 82 -6.26 -1.86 3.30
CA ALA A 82 -7.26 -1.93 2.24
C ALA A 82 -7.22 -0.68 1.35
N GLU A 83 -7.15 0.51 1.95
CA GLU A 83 -7.07 1.79 1.24
C GLU A 83 -5.78 1.88 0.40
N ILE A 84 -4.64 1.47 0.95
CA ILE A 84 -3.37 1.39 0.21
C ILE A 84 -3.50 0.44 -0.99
N ARG A 85 -4.17 -0.70 -0.83
CA ARG A 85 -4.37 -1.67 -1.91
C ARG A 85 -5.22 -1.07 -3.04
N GLU A 86 -6.28 -0.36 -2.70
CA GLU A 86 -7.15 0.31 -3.67
C GLU A 86 -6.40 1.44 -4.41
N MET A 87 -5.63 2.25 -3.68
CA MET A 87 -4.80 3.31 -4.29
C MET A 87 -3.73 2.74 -5.22
N LYS A 88 -3.04 1.67 -4.83
CA LYS A 88 -2.06 0.99 -5.69
C LYS A 88 -2.70 0.49 -6.98
N LYS A 89 -3.89 -0.11 -6.89
CA LYS A 89 -4.65 -0.56 -8.06
C LYS A 89 -5.02 0.60 -8.99
N LYS A 90 -5.53 1.71 -8.45
CA LYS A 90 -5.85 2.92 -9.23
C LYS A 90 -4.61 3.48 -9.94
N PHE A 91 -3.47 3.52 -9.27
CA PHE A 91 -2.20 3.96 -9.87
C PHE A 91 -1.74 3.02 -11.00
N GLU A 92 -1.86 1.72 -10.82
CA GLU A 92 -1.49 0.72 -11.82
C GLU A 92 -2.40 0.81 -13.06
N ASP A 93 -3.72 0.98 -12.85
CA ASP A 93 -4.69 1.20 -13.93
C ASP A 93 -4.41 2.51 -14.70
N MET A 94 -4.10 3.60 -13.99
CA MET A 94 -3.71 4.88 -14.60
C MET A 94 -2.40 4.77 -15.39
N LYS A 95 -1.39 4.09 -14.83
CA LYS A 95 -0.11 3.86 -15.51
C LYS A 95 -0.32 3.05 -16.79
N ASN A 96 -1.10 1.97 -16.73
CA ASN A 96 -1.42 1.14 -17.88
C ASN A 96 -2.16 1.93 -18.99
N HIS A 97 -3.12 2.80 -18.64
CA HIS A 97 -3.81 3.65 -19.62
C HIS A 97 -2.89 4.69 -20.26
N THR A 98 -2.03 5.33 -19.46
CA THR A 98 -1.09 6.35 -19.96
C THR A 98 -0.01 5.72 -20.85
N GLU A 99 0.53 4.57 -20.46
CA GLU A 99 1.50 3.81 -21.25
C GLU A 99 0.86 3.29 -22.55
N THR A 100 -0.40 2.83 -22.53
CA THR A 100 -1.08 2.37 -23.74
C THR A 100 -1.31 3.51 -24.73
N HIS A 101 -1.74 4.68 -24.25
CA HIS A 101 -1.96 5.84 -25.11
C HIS A 101 -0.65 6.42 -25.67
N ASN A 102 0.39 6.53 -24.85
CA ASN A 102 1.71 7.00 -25.31
C ASN A 102 2.33 6.00 -26.28
N ASN A 103 2.25 4.70 -26.00
CA ASN A 103 2.72 3.67 -26.91
C ASN A 103 1.96 3.68 -28.24
N SER A 104 0.64 3.89 -28.23
CA SER A 104 -0.16 3.99 -29.46
C SER A 104 0.30 5.16 -30.34
N ARG A 105 0.51 6.34 -29.74
CA ARG A 105 1.01 7.53 -30.46
C ARG A 105 2.42 7.30 -31.00
N LEU A 106 3.31 6.72 -30.21
CA LEU A 106 4.68 6.41 -30.63
C LEU A 106 4.72 5.36 -31.76
N ILE A 107 3.80 4.39 -31.74
CA ILE A 107 3.62 3.41 -32.83
C ILE A 107 3.16 4.09 -34.12
N GLU A 108 2.26 5.08 -34.05
CA GLU A 108 1.84 5.85 -35.23
C GLU A 108 3.00 6.67 -35.83
N ILE A 109 3.80 7.33 -35.00
CA ILE A 109 5.00 8.08 -35.46
C ILE A 109 6.00 7.12 -36.12
N LEU A 110 6.22 5.94 -35.53
CA LEU A 110 7.08 4.91 -36.14
C LEU A 110 6.57 4.48 -37.53
N LYS A 111 5.25 4.36 -37.70
CA LYS A 111 4.63 3.94 -38.98
C LYS A 111 4.65 5.02 -40.05
N ASN A 112 4.39 6.26 -39.66
CA ASN A 112 4.09 7.32 -40.61
C ASN A 112 5.27 8.25 -40.87
N ASP A 113 6.17 8.42 -39.89
CA ASP A 113 7.21 9.45 -39.94
C ASP A 113 8.64 8.85 -39.95
N VAL A 114 8.88 7.77 -39.20
CA VAL A 114 10.23 7.19 -39.06
C VAL A 114 10.50 6.06 -40.07
N PHE A 115 9.47 5.26 -40.38
CA PHE A 115 9.55 4.10 -41.27
C PHE A 115 8.38 4.06 -42.27
N ASP A 116 8.05 5.20 -42.86
CA ASP A 116 7.14 5.30 -44.01
C ASP A 116 7.58 4.40 -45.19
N ASP A 117 8.89 4.17 -45.31
CA ASP A 117 9.55 3.33 -46.30
C ASP A 117 9.71 1.84 -45.88
N ILE A 118 9.08 1.39 -44.79
CA ILE A 118 9.28 0.04 -44.24
C ILE A 118 9.09 -1.08 -45.26
N ASN A 119 8.13 -0.93 -46.19
CA ASN A 119 7.85 -1.95 -47.20
C ASN A 119 8.99 -2.07 -48.23
N ALA A 120 9.67 -0.96 -48.56
CA ALA A 120 10.86 -0.98 -49.41
C ALA A 120 12.04 -1.63 -48.68
N LEU A 121 12.22 -1.33 -47.39
CA LEU A 121 13.25 -1.95 -46.55
C LEU A 121 13.01 -3.48 -46.40
N ARG A 122 11.76 -3.90 -46.20
CA ARG A 122 11.36 -5.33 -46.17
C ARG A 122 11.73 -6.05 -47.46
N LYS A 123 11.43 -5.45 -48.62
CA LYS A 123 11.80 -6.03 -49.93
C LYS A 123 13.31 -6.19 -50.06
N LYS A 124 14.11 -5.23 -49.59
CA LYS A 124 15.58 -5.33 -49.59
C LYS A 124 16.09 -6.41 -48.62
N LEU A 125 15.45 -6.60 -47.47
CA LEU A 125 15.81 -7.68 -46.53
C LEU A 125 15.50 -9.08 -47.09
N ASN A 126 14.35 -9.23 -47.75
CA ASN A 126 13.89 -10.51 -48.29
C ASN A 126 14.56 -10.87 -49.63
N ASN A 127 14.68 -9.90 -50.54
CA ASN A 127 15.15 -10.11 -51.91
C ASN A 127 16.57 -9.58 -52.15
N GLY A 128 17.23 -9.05 -51.12
CA GLY A 128 18.60 -8.52 -51.22
C GLY A 128 19.56 -9.60 -51.70
N THR A 129 20.26 -9.28 -52.78
CA THR A 129 21.16 -10.18 -53.51
C THR A 129 22.47 -10.45 -52.79
N SER A 130 22.88 -9.61 -51.83
CA SER A 130 24.08 -9.81 -51.03
C SER A 130 23.86 -9.66 -49.52
N GLU A 131 24.68 -10.35 -48.73
CA GLU A 131 24.67 -10.25 -47.26
C GLU A 131 25.03 -8.84 -46.78
N TYR A 132 25.88 -8.14 -47.53
CA TYR A 132 26.28 -6.75 -47.28
C TYR A 132 25.08 -5.79 -47.31
N GLU A 133 24.23 -5.86 -48.34
CA GLU A 133 23.03 -5.03 -48.46
C GLU A 133 22.05 -5.26 -47.29
N LYS A 134 21.93 -6.52 -46.83
CA LYS A 134 21.10 -6.85 -45.66
C LYS A 134 21.67 -6.24 -44.39
N HIS A 135 22.99 -6.27 -44.19
CA HIS A 135 23.65 -5.63 -43.06
C HIS A 135 23.49 -4.11 -43.07
N GLU A 136 23.55 -3.47 -44.24
CA GLU A 136 23.31 -2.02 -44.35
C GLU A 136 21.89 -1.64 -43.96
N VAL A 137 20.88 -2.41 -44.41
CA VAL A 137 19.48 -2.16 -44.01
C VAL A 137 19.30 -2.35 -42.50
N VAL A 138 19.88 -3.40 -41.92
CA VAL A 138 19.87 -3.62 -40.46
C VAL A 138 20.49 -2.44 -39.72
N ARG A 139 21.66 -1.97 -40.16
CA ARG A 139 22.33 -0.81 -39.56
C ARG A 139 21.49 0.46 -39.68
N PHE A 140 20.85 0.66 -40.81
CA PHE A 140 19.99 1.80 -41.07
C PHE A 140 18.77 1.83 -40.13
N ILE A 141 18.11 0.69 -39.95
CA ILE A 141 17.00 0.53 -38.99
C ILE A 141 17.49 0.82 -37.56
N LYS A 142 18.66 0.28 -37.16
CA LYS A 142 19.23 0.58 -35.83
C LYS A 142 19.42 2.06 -35.60
N VAL A 143 20.03 2.77 -36.55
CA VAL A 143 20.30 4.21 -36.42
C VAL A 143 19.00 5.00 -36.28
N ARG A 144 18.00 4.71 -37.11
CA ARG A 144 16.70 5.37 -37.00
C ARG A 144 16.00 5.09 -35.68
N LEU A 145 16.06 3.86 -35.17
CA LEU A 145 15.49 3.50 -33.86
C LEU A 145 16.23 4.19 -32.70
N THR A 146 17.55 4.29 -32.77
CA THR A 146 18.34 5.02 -31.76
C THR A 146 17.96 6.51 -31.75
N ASN A 147 17.84 7.13 -32.92
CA ASN A 147 17.42 8.54 -33.02
C ASN A 147 16.00 8.74 -32.49
N PHE A 148 15.06 7.88 -32.90
CA PHE A 148 13.69 7.89 -32.41
C PHE A 148 13.62 7.72 -30.89
N ALA A 149 14.44 6.84 -30.31
CA ALA A 149 14.53 6.64 -28.88
C ALA A 149 14.96 7.92 -28.16
N LEU A 150 16.03 8.57 -28.66
CA LEU A 150 16.55 9.81 -28.09
C LEU A 150 15.54 10.97 -28.19
N GLU A 151 14.90 11.14 -29.34
CA GLU A 151 13.91 12.21 -29.57
C GLU A 151 12.67 12.08 -28.68
N ASN A 152 12.30 10.85 -28.30
CA ASN A 152 11.11 10.56 -27.51
C ASN A 152 11.41 10.19 -26.04
N GLY A 153 12.66 10.35 -25.59
CA GLY A 153 13.07 10.07 -24.21
C GLY A 153 12.98 8.59 -23.81
N LEU A 154 13.05 7.67 -24.78
CA LEU A 154 13.04 6.23 -24.58
C LEU A 154 14.47 5.68 -24.59
N ASN A 155 14.67 4.50 -24.02
CA ASN A 155 15.88 3.73 -24.29
C ASN A 155 15.73 2.90 -25.60
N TYR A 156 16.87 2.48 -26.17
CA TYR A 156 16.87 1.70 -27.41
C TYR A 156 16.03 0.39 -27.32
N PRO A 157 16.10 -0.41 -26.23
CA PRO A 157 15.22 -1.57 -26.06
C PRO A 157 13.72 -1.25 -26.13
N GLU A 158 13.27 -0.15 -25.54
CA GLU A 158 11.88 0.31 -25.59
C GLU A 158 11.46 0.69 -27.01
N ALA A 159 12.28 1.48 -27.71
CA ALA A 159 12.04 1.84 -29.11
C ALA A 159 11.99 0.60 -30.02
N ARG A 160 12.88 -0.37 -29.80
CA ARG A 160 12.88 -1.66 -30.50
C ARG A 160 11.61 -2.47 -30.25
N ASN A 161 11.13 -2.52 -29.02
CA ASN A 161 9.87 -3.20 -28.70
C ASN A 161 8.67 -2.51 -29.37
N LEU A 162 8.64 -1.17 -29.39
CA LEU A 162 7.61 -0.41 -30.10
C LEU A 162 7.68 -0.63 -31.61
N PHE A 163 8.87 -0.74 -32.18
CA PHE A 163 9.07 -1.06 -33.59
C PHE A 163 8.47 -2.42 -33.97
N PHE A 164 8.69 -3.47 -33.17
CA PHE A 164 8.08 -4.78 -33.45
C PHE A 164 6.57 -4.79 -33.19
N LYS A 165 6.07 -3.98 -32.25
CA LYS A 165 4.61 -3.76 -32.12
C LYS A 165 4.02 -3.03 -33.34
N ALA A 166 4.76 -2.09 -33.91
CA ALA A 166 4.35 -1.37 -35.12
C ALA A 166 4.42 -2.26 -36.38
N PHE A 167 5.43 -3.15 -36.44
CA PHE A 167 5.75 -3.98 -37.60
C PHE A 167 6.03 -5.44 -37.21
N PRO A 168 5.02 -6.20 -36.74
CA PRO A 168 5.21 -7.55 -36.21
C PRO A 168 5.88 -8.50 -37.22
N ASP A 169 5.52 -8.41 -38.50
CA ASP A 169 6.07 -9.28 -39.55
C ASP A 169 7.58 -9.11 -39.78
N THR A 170 8.20 -8.06 -39.23
CA THR A 170 9.65 -7.83 -39.33
C THR A 170 10.44 -8.51 -38.22
N GLU A 171 9.76 -9.04 -37.21
CA GLU A 171 10.39 -9.66 -36.04
C GLU A 171 11.24 -10.87 -36.44
N GLU A 172 10.70 -11.80 -37.23
CA GLU A 172 11.47 -12.98 -37.67
C GLU A 172 12.73 -12.61 -38.48
N LEU A 173 12.67 -11.51 -39.24
CA LEU A 173 13.76 -11.09 -40.12
C LEU A 173 14.88 -10.35 -39.36
N LEU A 174 14.55 -9.72 -38.24
CA LEU A 174 15.41 -8.71 -37.59
C LEU A 174 15.69 -8.97 -36.11
N LYS A 175 14.93 -9.82 -35.39
CA LYS A 175 15.01 -10.00 -33.92
C LYS A 175 16.40 -10.34 -33.40
N ASN A 176 17.25 -11.03 -34.17
CA ASN A 176 18.62 -11.35 -33.77
C ASN A 176 19.68 -10.42 -34.40
N LYS A 177 19.26 -9.44 -35.20
CA LYS A 177 20.12 -8.55 -35.98
C LYS A 177 20.06 -7.11 -35.49
N ILE A 178 18.94 -6.69 -34.90
CA ILE A 178 18.73 -5.37 -34.28
C ILE A 178 18.49 -5.39 -32.78
#